data_AF-A0A6M3LCF6-F1
#
_entry.id   AF-A0A6M3LCF6-F1
#
_cell.length_a   1.000
_cell.length_b   1.000
_cell.length_c   1.000
_cell.angle_alpha   90.00
_cell.angle_beta   90.00
_cell.angle_gamma   90.00
#
_symmetry.space_group_name_H-M   'P 1'
#
loop_
_entity.id
_entity.type
_entity.pdbx_description
1 polymer ?
#
loop_
_entity_poly.entity_id
_entity_poly.type
_entity_poly.pdbx_seq_one_letter_code
_entity_poly.pdbx_strand_id
1 'polypeptide(L)'
;MSQTIKKTIGQGWGKGDLYNALAYDATDKFGGLKIKALMLNSTGRISFLDANAYIYSSVTTQLDLVATTIALAGITTVTGATTITGALTVGVSGTGHDVKFFGDTAGCSLLYDQSEDQLVITQTNAATTGTERTLDVSQTHTGIGASAEALRSVITTNVAGGTYMNAVFGKIDFSTVGKVTGLAGVICAELTMAGGAVSQGTYATFEAEINLPTSYSSSVPISVLRIGTWGAVKTSFDTYGYLLDIDGPAVGSGKFFQVNTAAAATHALRVRIGGVAYYVMLTDTGA
;
A
#
# COMPACT_ATOMS: atom_id res chain seq x y z
N MET A 1 1.15 -21.82 -66.36
CA MET A 1 0.91 -22.63 -67.58
C MET A 1 -0.17 -23.63 -67.23
N SER A 2 -1.40 -23.43 -67.69
CA SER A 2 -2.45 -24.44 -67.54
C SER A 2 -2.25 -25.51 -68.61
N GLN A 3 -2.26 -26.78 -68.21
CA GLN A 3 -2.18 -27.93 -69.12
C GLN A 3 -3.52 -28.68 -69.04
N THR A 4 -4.31 -28.62 -70.12
CA THR A 4 -5.59 -29.33 -70.20
C THR A 4 -5.37 -30.71 -70.78
N ILE A 5 -5.52 -31.75 -69.96
CA ILE A 5 -5.49 -33.15 -70.40
C ILE A 5 -6.90 -33.51 -70.88
N LYS A 6 -7.04 -33.96 -72.13
CA LYS A 6 -8.34 -34.38 -72.70
C LYS A 6 -8.32 -35.88 -72.96
N LYS A 7 -9.34 -36.59 -72.46
CA LYS A 7 -9.65 -37.98 -72.83
C LYS A 7 -11.08 -38.09 -73.34
N THR A 8 -11.32 -39.04 -74.23
CA THR A 8 -12.65 -39.42 -74.72
C THR A 8 -13.38 -40.30 -73.70
N ILE A 9 -14.72 -40.24 -73.71
CA ILE A 9 -15.57 -41.07 -72.83
C ILE A 9 -15.23 -42.55 -73.04
N GLY A 10 -14.88 -43.23 -71.94
CA GLY A 10 -14.53 -44.65 -71.91
C GLY A 10 -13.03 -44.96 -71.73
N GLN A 11 -12.13 -43.98 -71.85
CA GLN A 11 -10.68 -44.27 -71.78
C GLN A 11 -10.10 -44.46 -70.36
N GLY A 12 -10.85 -44.18 -69.31
CA GLY A 12 -10.37 -44.29 -67.94
C GLY A 12 -9.23 -43.32 -67.61
N TRP A 13 -9.29 -42.72 -66.44
CA TRP A 13 -8.15 -41.92 -65.96
C TRP A 13 -7.18 -42.84 -65.26
N GLY A 14 -5.95 -42.93 -65.77
CA GLY A 14 -4.88 -43.65 -65.07
C GLY A 14 -4.54 -42.89 -63.79
N LYS A 15 -4.14 -43.60 -62.73
CA LYS A 15 -3.76 -42.97 -61.45
C LYS A 15 -2.70 -41.87 -61.64
N GLY A 16 -1.76 -42.06 -62.57
CA GLY A 16 -0.73 -41.06 -62.90
C GLY A 16 -1.26 -39.81 -63.62
N ASP A 17 -2.29 -39.94 -64.46
CA ASP A 17 -2.87 -38.82 -65.20
C ASP A 17 -3.67 -37.89 -64.28
N LEU A 18 -4.36 -38.46 -63.29
CA LEU A 18 -5.10 -37.73 -62.26
C LEU A 18 -4.16 -36.95 -61.33
N TYR A 19 -3.04 -37.54 -60.92
CA TYR A 19 -2.06 -36.86 -60.06
C TYR A 19 -1.43 -35.64 -60.73
N ASN A 20 -1.14 -35.70 -62.03
CA ASN A 20 -0.59 -34.56 -62.76
C ASN A 20 -1.62 -33.44 -63.01
N ALA A 21 -2.91 -33.77 -63.15
CA ALA A 21 -3.98 -32.80 -63.33
C ALA A 21 -4.41 -32.08 -62.02
N LEU A 22 -4.26 -32.75 -60.87
CA LEU A 22 -4.66 -32.23 -59.55
C LEU A 22 -3.63 -31.28 -58.91
N ALA A 23 -2.46 -31.10 -59.50
CA ALA A 23 -1.37 -30.29 -58.95
C ALA A 23 -1.40 -28.80 -59.34
N TYR A 24 -2.52 -28.25 -59.84
CA TYR A 24 -2.58 -26.86 -60.34
C TYR A 24 -3.61 -26.00 -59.59
N ASP A 25 -3.12 -25.19 -58.64
CA ASP A 25 -3.80 -23.99 -58.14
C ASP A 25 -2.91 -22.78 -58.43
N ALA A 26 -3.40 -21.84 -59.24
CA ALA A 26 -2.64 -20.67 -59.69
C ALA A 26 -2.46 -19.58 -58.61
N THR A 27 -3.08 -19.74 -57.43
CA THR A 27 -2.95 -18.87 -56.26
C THR A 27 -2.12 -19.48 -55.14
N ASP A 28 -1.65 -20.71 -55.32
CA ASP A 28 -0.98 -21.49 -54.29
C ASP A 28 0.31 -22.11 -54.82
N LYS A 29 1.46 -21.55 -54.41
CA LYS A 29 2.80 -22.00 -54.84
C LYS A 29 3.19 -23.38 -54.31
N PHE A 30 2.32 -24.06 -53.56
CA PHE A 30 2.47 -25.44 -53.13
C PHE A 30 1.33 -26.37 -53.59
N GLY A 31 0.43 -25.92 -54.49
CA GLY A 31 -0.62 -26.76 -55.07
C GLY A 31 -1.90 -26.87 -54.22
N GLY A 32 -2.36 -25.78 -53.62
CA GLY A 32 -3.42 -25.76 -52.60
C GLY A 32 -2.90 -26.02 -51.18
N LEU A 33 -1.57 -26.10 -51.02
CA LEU A 33 -0.90 -26.51 -49.80
C LEU A 33 -0.35 -25.29 -49.06
N LYS A 34 -1.26 -24.51 -48.47
CA LYS A 34 -0.89 -23.43 -47.52
C LYS A 34 -0.11 -24.02 -46.34
N ILE A 35 1.22 -23.80 -46.29
CA ILE A 35 2.06 -24.15 -45.13
C ILE A 35 1.84 -23.10 -44.04
N LYS A 36 1.00 -23.54 -43.10
CA LYS A 36 0.29 -22.81 -42.06
C LYS A 36 1.12 -22.42 -40.83
N ALA A 37 2.20 -23.14 -40.51
CA ALA A 37 3.25 -22.80 -39.52
C ALA A 37 4.42 -23.84 -39.57
N LEU A 38 5.51 -23.60 -38.81
CA LEU A 38 6.92 -24.01 -38.99
C LEU A 38 7.47 -25.07 -37.98
N MET A 39 8.05 -26.19 -38.44
CA MET A 39 8.76 -27.18 -37.58
C MET A 39 10.23 -26.83 -37.38
N LEU A 40 10.76 -27.08 -36.18
CA LEU A 40 12.18 -26.88 -35.86
C LEU A 40 12.66 -27.96 -34.83
N ASN A 41 13.91 -27.92 -34.37
CA ASN A 41 14.61 -28.94 -33.59
C ASN A 41 14.24 -28.96 -32.06
N SER A 42 15.13 -29.00 -31.03
CA SER A 42 14.89 -28.57 -29.61
C SER A 42 14.35 -27.13 -29.42
N THR A 43 13.71 -26.69 -30.46
CA THR A 43 13.85 -25.47 -31.21
C THR A 43 12.54 -25.35 -32.00
N GLY A 44 11.70 -26.41 -32.22
CA GLY A 44 10.48 -26.41 -33.03
C GLY A 44 9.16 -26.44 -32.27
N ARG A 45 8.17 -25.70 -32.78
CA ARG A 45 6.90 -25.49 -32.08
C ARG A 45 5.78 -25.01 -33.00
N ILE A 46 4.65 -25.70 -32.89
CA ILE A 46 3.33 -25.47 -33.50
C ILE A 46 2.35 -26.39 -32.72
N SER A 47 1.08 -26.54 -33.06
CA SER A 47 -0.10 -25.90 -32.46
C SER A 47 -1.11 -27.01 -32.09
N PHE A 48 -2.19 -26.66 -31.37
CA PHE A 48 -2.93 -27.53 -30.46
C PHE A 48 -4.27 -28.09 -31.02
N LEU A 49 -4.72 -29.25 -30.49
CA LEU A 49 -5.91 -30.03 -30.91
C LEU A 49 -7.24 -29.61 -30.25
N ASP A 50 -7.19 -28.66 -29.32
CA ASP A 50 -8.33 -28.18 -28.56
C ASP A 50 -8.92 -26.94 -29.25
N ALA A 51 -10.24 -26.92 -29.44
CA ALA A 51 -10.95 -25.78 -30.04
C ALA A 51 -10.74 -24.47 -29.25
N ASN A 52 -10.37 -24.56 -27.97
CA ASN A 52 -10.12 -23.41 -27.10
C ASN A 52 -8.64 -23.04 -26.97
N ALA A 53 -7.72 -23.74 -27.64
CA ALA A 53 -6.28 -23.46 -27.58
C ALA A 53 -5.75 -23.04 -28.97
N TYR A 54 -5.65 -21.74 -29.23
CA TYR A 54 -5.29 -21.22 -30.54
C TYR A 54 -4.52 -19.91 -30.48
N ILE A 55 -3.82 -19.60 -31.57
CA ILE A 55 -3.13 -18.34 -31.78
C ILE A 55 -3.72 -17.68 -33.02
N TYR A 56 -4.17 -16.44 -32.91
CA TYR A 56 -4.78 -15.72 -34.02
C TYR A 56 -4.58 -14.22 -33.88
N SER A 57 -4.58 -13.50 -35.01
CA SER A 57 -4.67 -12.05 -34.97
C SER A 57 -6.13 -11.66 -34.93
N SER A 58 -6.61 -11.20 -33.78
CA SER A 58 -7.99 -10.75 -33.62
C SER A 58 -8.26 -9.43 -34.31
N VAL A 59 -7.26 -8.55 -34.36
CA VAL A 59 -7.27 -7.25 -35.06
C VAL A 59 -5.85 -6.91 -35.53
N THR A 60 -5.73 -5.92 -36.41
CA THR A 60 -4.44 -5.41 -36.88
C THR A 60 -3.54 -5.08 -35.70
N THR A 61 -2.29 -5.56 -35.73
CA THR A 61 -1.26 -5.40 -34.68
C THR A 61 -1.44 -6.20 -33.38
N GLN A 62 -2.53 -6.95 -33.24
CA GLN A 62 -2.76 -7.82 -32.10
C GLN A 62 -2.54 -9.29 -32.49
N LEU A 63 -1.83 -10.02 -31.64
CA LEU A 63 -1.70 -11.46 -31.71
C LEU A 63 -2.20 -12.02 -30.39
N ASP A 64 -3.29 -12.76 -30.45
CA ASP A 64 -3.89 -13.40 -29.30
C ASP A 64 -3.39 -14.82 -29.16
N LEU A 65 -3.09 -15.19 -27.91
CA LEU A 65 -2.85 -16.56 -27.47
C LEU A 65 -4.01 -16.93 -26.56
N VAL A 66 -4.90 -17.79 -27.03
CA VAL A 66 -6.06 -18.25 -26.28
C VAL A 66 -5.80 -19.67 -25.82
N ALA A 67 -5.93 -19.91 -24.51
CA ALA A 67 -5.86 -21.22 -23.87
C ALA A 67 -6.41 -21.14 -22.44
N THR A 68 -6.83 -22.27 -21.86
CA THR A 68 -7.19 -22.35 -20.43
C THR A 68 -5.97 -22.11 -19.51
N THR A 69 -4.77 -22.47 -19.96
CA THR A 69 -3.53 -22.26 -19.22
C THR A 69 -2.40 -21.99 -20.19
N ILE A 70 -1.54 -21.03 -19.85
CA ILE A 70 -0.32 -20.71 -20.60
C ILE A 70 0.85 -20.92 -19.65
N ALA A 71 1.70 -21.91 -19.95
CA ALA A 71 2.91 -22.19 -19.17
C ALA A 71 4.11 -21.42 -19.76
N LEU A 72 4.76 -20.63 -18.93
CA LEU A 72 5.97 -19.87 -19.27
C LEU A 72 7.12 -20.43 -18.45
N ALA A 73 8.02 -21.18 -19.08
CA ALA A 73 9.08 -21.93 -18.40
C ALA A 73 10.31 -21.08 -18.03
N GLY A 74 10.28 -19.77 -18.28
CA GLY A 74 11.42 -18.89 -18.06
C GLY A 74 11.00 -17.44 -17.87
N ILE A 75 12.00 -16.55 -17.90
CA ILE A 75 11.78 -15.11 -17.76
C ILE A 75 10.88 -14.63 -18.89
N THR A 76 9.85 -13.88 -18.51
CA THR A 76 8.95 -13.21 -19.44
C THR A 76 9.19 -11.71 -19.33
N THR A 77 9.62 -11.08 -20.42
CA THR A 77 9.81 -9.62 -20.49
C THR A 77 8.63 -9.01 -21.23
N VAL A 78 7.95 -8.06 -20.61
CA VAL A 78 6.85 -7.29 -21.22
C VAL A 78 7.25 -5.83 -21.23
N THR A 79 7.38 -5.24 -22.42
CA THR A 79 7.81 -3.84 -22.59
C THR A 79 6.64 -2.85 -22.60
N GLY A 80 5.42 -3.34 -22.82
CA GLY A 80 4.19 -2.55 -22.80
C GLY A 80 3.44 -2.63 -21.48
N ALA A 81 2.34 -1.90 -21.40
CA ALA A 81 1.40 -2.01 -20.27
C ALA A 81 0.79 -3.41 -20.22
N THR A 82 0.64 -3.96 -19.02
CA THR A 82 -0.01 -5.24 -18.76
C THR A 82 -1.26 -5.03 -17.93
N THR A 83 -2.37 -5.63 -18.35
CA THR A 83 -3.64 -5.65 -17.59
C THR A 83 -3.99 -7.10 -17.26
N ILE A 84 -4.30 -7.36 -15.99
CA ILE A 84 -4.78 -8.67 -15.52
C ILE A 84 -6.24 -8.47 -15.08
N THR A 85 -7.18 -9.12 -15.78
CA THR A 85 -8.61 -9.02 -15.47
C THR A 85 -9.05 -9.97 -14.34
N GLY A 86 -8.29 -11.04 -14.10
CA GLY A 86 -8.47 -11.97 -12.98
C GLY A 86 -7.58 -11.63 -11.77
N ALA A 87 -7.38 -12.61 -10.89
CA ALA A 87 -6.46 -12.46 -9.76
C ALA A 87 -5.00 -12.67 -10.19
N LEU A 88 -4.08 -11.88 -9.63
CA LEU A 88 -2.65 -12.18 -9.61
C LEU A 88 -2.34 -12.90 -8.29
N THR A 89 -1.90 -14.15 -8.36
CA THR A 89 -1.38 -14.91 -7.21
C THR A 89 0.11 -15.14 -7.43
N VAL A 90 0.92 -14.82 -6.43
CA VAL A 90 2.38 -15.00 -6.48
C VAL A 90 2.79 -16.04 -5.44
N GLY A 91 3.30 -17.18 -5.90
CA GLY A 91 3.68 -18.30 -5.05
C GLY A 91 2.49 -19.03 -4.41
N VAL A 92 2.79 -19.94 -3.48
CA VAL A 92 1.82 -20.66 -2.63
C VAL A 92 2.36 -20.74 -1.19
N SER A 93 1.54 -21.15 -0.22
CA SER A 93 1.96 -21.30 1.18
C SER A 93 3.20 -22.21 1.31
N GLY A 94 4.23 -21.72 2.01
CA GLY A 94 5.52 -22.40 2.17
C GLY A 94 6.48 -22.24 0.99
N THR A 95 6.05 -21.69 -0.15
CA THR A 95 6.88 -21.41 -1.33
C THR A 95 6.42 -20.10 -2.01
N GLY A 96 6.62 -18.98 -1.33
CA GLY A 96 6.32 -17.64 -1.86
C GLY A 96 7.42 -17.13 -2.81
N HIS A 97 7.29 -15.87 -3.23
CA HIS A 97 8.35 -15.13 -3.93
C HIS A 97 8.39 -13.66 -3.49
N ASP A 98 9.56 -13.04 -3.59
CA ASP A 98 9.69 -11.59 -3.43
C ASP A 98 8.96 -10.86 -4.55
N VAL A 99 8.23 -9.80 -4.20
CA VAL A 99 7.57 -8.91 -5.17
C VAL A 99 8.03 -7.50 -4.92
N LYS A 100 8.70 -6.90 -5.92
CA LYS A 100 9.34 -5.60 -5.78
C LYS A 100 8.91 -4.62 -6.86
N PHE A 101 8.45 -3.45 -6.44
CA PHE A 101 8.16 -2.30 -7.30
C PHE A 101 9.19 -1.22 -7.06
N PHE A 102 9.77 -0.70 -8.14
CA PHE A 102 10.75 0.37 -8.09
C PHE A 102 10.15 1.69 -8.58
N GLY A 103 10.60 2.79 -7.97
CA GLY A 103 10.52 4.11 -8.60
C GLY A 103 11.82 4.46 -9.32
N ASP A 104 11.91 5.69 -9.82
CA ASP A 104 13.09 6.17 -10.54
C ASP A 104 14.30 6.43 -9.61
N THR A 105 14.05 6.72 -8.33
CA THR A 105 15.10 7.01 -7.36
C THR A 105 15.76 5.72 -6.86
N ALA A 106 17.09 5.66 -6.97
CA ALA A 106 17.88 4.54 -6.51
C ALA A 106 17.63 4.25 -5.01
N GLY A 107 17.41 2.98 -4.68
CA GLY A 107 17.15 2.53 -3.31
C GLY A 107 15.69 2.71 -2.83
N CYS A 108 14.81 3.31 -3.62
CA CYS A 108 13.38 3.40 -3.30
C CYS A 108 12.60 2.20 -3.85
N SER A 109 11.76 1.57 -3.02
CA SER A 109 10.92 0.44 -3.46
C SER A 109 9.77 0.13 -2.51
N LEU A 110 8.75 -0.55 -3.06
CA LEU A 110 7.76 -1.35 -2.32
C LEU A 110 8.13 -2.83 -2.48
N LEU A 111 8.44 -3.53 -1.39
CA LEU A 111 8.89 -4.92 -1.38
C LEU A 111 7.99 -5.76 -0.47
N TYR A 112 7.43 -6.84 -0.99
CA TYR A 112 7.05 -7.99 -0.17
C TYR A 112 8.25 -8.92 -0.07
N ASP A 113 8.84 -9.04 1.11
CA ASP A 113 9.96 -9.94 1.41
C ASP A 113 9.38 -11.29 1.86
N GLN A 114 9.61 -12.32 1.05
CA GLN A 114 9.09 -13.65 1.31
C GLN A 114 9.76 -14.31 2.51
N SER A 115 11.03 -14.02 2.76
CA SER A 115 11.80 -14.70 3.79
C SER A 115 11.46 -14.20 5.20
N GLU A 116 11.08 -12.93 5.30
CA GLU A 116 10.69 -12.27 6.56
C GLU A 116 9.16 -12.15 6.73
N ASP A 117 8.38 -12.61 5.74
CA ASP A 117 6.92 -12.45 5.68
C ASP A 117 6.47 -11.00 5.92
N GLN A 118 7.17 -10.05 5.29
CA GLN A 118 7.05 -8.62 5.61
C GLN A 118 6.84 -7.75 4.36
N LEU A 119 5.92 -6.78 4.48
CA LEU A 119 5.83 -5.66 3.55
C LEU A 119 6.77 -4.52 4.01
N VAL A 120 7.67 -4.10 3.13
CA VAL A 120 8.65 -3.05 3.37
C VAL A 120 8.47 -1.92 2.34
N ILE A 121 8.29 -0.70 2.84
CA ILE A 121 8.27 0.53 2.03
C ILE A 121 9.54 1.31 2.35
N THR A 122 10.41 1.48 1.36
CA THR A 122 11.70 2.17 1.53
C THR A 122 11.77 3.39 0.64
N GLN A 123 12.18 4.52 1.22
CA GLN A 123 12.51 5.73 0.49
C GLN A 123 13.89 6.24 0.94
N THR A 124 14.75 6.51 -0.04
CA THR A 124 15.95 7.34 0.16
C THR A 124 15.64 8.73 -0.36
N ASN A 125 15.91 9.75 0.44
CA ASN A 125 15.64 11.14 0.09
C ASN A 125 16.90 12.00 0.22
N ALA A 126 17.20 12.78 -0.81
CA ALA A 126 18.29 13.77 -0.84
C ALA A 126 17.78 15.20 -1.10
N ALA A 127 16.46 15.41 -1.11
CA ALA A 127 15.85 16.73 -1.32
C ALA A 127 16.23 17.70 -0.19
N THR A 128 16.63 18.92 -0.56
CA THR A 128 16.98 20.00 0.37
C THR A 128 15.84 20.98 0.61
N THR A 129 14.74 20.85 -0.14
CA THR A 129 13.54 21.68 -0.06
C THR A 129 12.30 20.82 -0.34
N GLY A 130 11.12 21.35 -0.01
CA GLY A 130 9.84 20.67 -0.25
C GLY A 130 9.42 19.70 0.86
N THR A 131 8.41 18.87 0.57
CA THR A 131 7.89 17.85 1.49
C THR A 131 7.84 16.52 0.78
N GLU A 132 8.56 15.55 1.32
CA GLU A 132 8.62 14.19 0.79
C GLU A 132 7.81 13.25 1.69
N ARG A 133 7.17 12.25 1.10
CA ARG A 133 6.34 11.25 1.81
C ARG A 133 6.67 9.85 1.34
N THR A 134 7.00 8.96 2.28
CA THR A 134 7.24 7.54 1.99
C THR A 134 5.93 6.77 1.79
N LEU A 135 4.90 7.16 2.53
CA LEU A 135 3.54 6.64 2.42
C LEU A 135 2.56 7.79 2.64
N ASP A 136 1.60 7.94 1.73
CA ASP A 136 0.48 8.86 1.86
C ASP A 136 -0.81 8.06 1.91
N VAL A 137 -1.60 8.22 2.98
CA VAL A 137 -2.87 7.52 3.17
C VAL A 137 -3.96 8.58 3.26
N SER A 138 -4.74 8.69 2.19
CA SER A 138 -5.77 9.72 2.04
C SER A 138 -7.11 9.11 1.70
N GLN A 139 -8.17 9.58 2.35
CA GLN A 139 -9.55 9.16 2.11
C GLN A 139 -10.45 10.38 1.95
N THR A 140 -11.23 10.40 0.87
CA THR A 140 -12.31 11.37 0.64
C THR A 140 -13.65 10.71 0.87
N HIS A 141 -14.41 11.18 1.87
CA HIS A 141 -15.75 10.69 2.16
C HIS A 141 -16.82 11.67 1.65
N THR A 142 -17.65 11.23 0.71
CA THR A 142 -18.68 12.06 0.05
C THR A 142 -20.12 11.68 0.41
N GLY A 143 -20.33 10.62 1.21
CA GLY A 143 -21.63 10.15 1.66
C GLY A 143 -22.05 10.71 3.02
N ILE A 144 -23.36 10.75 3.30
CA ILE A 144 -23.90 11.16 4.61
C ILE A 144 -24.08 9.94 5.51
N GLY A 145 -23.64 10.04 6.76
CA GLY A 145 -24.03 9.12 7.85
C GLY A 145 -23.17 7.87 8.05
N ALA A 146 -22.12 7.64 7.24
CA ALA A 146 -21.19 6.52 7.44
C ALA A 146 -19.97 6.92 8.29
N SER A 147 -19.37 5.94 8.97
CA SER A 147 -18.05 6.07 9.60
C SER A 147 -16.94 5.96 8.56
N ALA A 148 -15.80 6.62 8.79
CA ALA A 148 -14.62 6.56 7.92
C ALA A 148 -13.36 6.35 8.75
N GLU A 149 -12.49 5.44 8.31
CA GLU A 149 -11.18 5.15 8.89
C GLU A 149 -10.16 5.05 7.75
N ALA A 150 -9.28 6.04 7.62
CA ALA A 150 -8.27 6.04 6.56
C ALA A 150 -7.13 5.05 6.83
N LEU A 151 -6.75 4.88 8.11
CA LEU A 151 -5.71 3.96 8.56
C LEU A 151 -6.12 3.33 9.90
N ARG A 152 -6.02 2.00 9.98
CA ARG A 152 -6.24 1.23 11.22
C ARG A 152 -5.05 0.32 11.48
N SER A 153 -4.48 0.39 12.69
CA SER A 153 -3.45 -0.54 13.16
C SER A 153 -3.90 -1.25 14.42
N VAL A 154 -3.85 -2.58 14.41
CA VAL A 154 -4.36 -3.42 15.51
C VAL A 154 -3.43 -4.61 15.74
N ILE A 155 -3.11 -4.86 17.01
CA ILE A 155 -2.50 -6.10 17.46
C ILE A 155 -3.54 -6.84 18.31
N THR A 156 -3.84 -8.09 17.94
CA THR A 156 -4.69 -8.98 18.73
C THR A 156 -3.82 -10.12 19.26
N THR A 157 -3.76 -10.28 20.58
CA THR A 157 -3.05 -11.40 21.22
C THR A 157 -3.89 -11.98 22.35
N ASN A 158 -3.94 -13.32 22.43
CA ASN A 158 -4.50 -14.07 23.55
C ASN A 158 -3.40 -14.71 24.42
N VAL A 159 -2.14 -14.31 24.21
CA VAL A 159 -0.97 -14.79 24.93
C VAL A 159 -0.20 -13.63 25.57
N ALA A 160 0.67 -13.92 26.52
CA ALA A 160 1.51 -12.92 27.17
C ALA A 160 2.44 -12.24 26.15
N GLY A 161 2.44 -10.91 26.14
CA GLY A 161 3.39 -10.12 25.37
C GLY A 161 4.81 -10.19 25.95
N GLY A 162 5.81 -9.90 25.11
CA GLY A 162 7.22 -9.76 25.51
C GLY A 162 7.54 -8.37 26.08
N THR A 163 8.80 -7.92 25.91
CA THR A 163 9.29 -6.63 26.44
C THR A 163 8.53 -5.41 25.91
N TYR A 164 7.99 -5.47 24.70
CA TYR A 164 7.20 -4.41 24.09
C TYR A 164 6.16 -4.98 23.11
N MET A 165 5.03 -4.28 22.98
CA MET A 165 4.03 -4.48 21.92
C MET A 165 3.44 -3.12 21.59
N ASN A 166 3.70 -2.61 20.39
CA ASN A 166 3.21 -1.31 19.94
C ASN A 166 2.46 -1.50 18.62
N ALA A 167 1.16 -1.21 18.60
CA ALA A 167 0.39 -1.23 17.34
C ALA A 167 0.86 -0.09 16.40
N VAL A 168 1.32 1.02 16.95
CA VAL A 168 1.98 2.11 16.21
C VAL A 168 3.24 2.51 16.96
N PHE A 169 4.36 2.59 16.24
CA PHE A 169 5.62 3.07 16.77
C PHE A 169 6.20 4.13 15.85
N GLY A 170 6.26 5.37 16.33
CA GLY A 170 6.98 6.44 15.66
C GLY A 170 8.39 6.56 16.24
N LYS A 171 9.37 6.85 15.39
CA LYS A 171 10.73 7.23 15.80
C LYS A 171 11.32 8.20 14.80
N ILE A 172 11.95 9.26 15.31
CA ILE A 172 12.95 10.03 14.57
C ILE A 172 14.30 9.71 15.19
N ASP A 173 15.26 9.33 14.36
CA ASP A 173 16.65 9.09 14.77
C ASP A 173 17.54 10.14 14.10
N PHE A 174 18.00 11.12 14.85
CA PHE A 174 18.93 12.15 14.34
C PHE A 174 20.36 11.63 14.17
N SER A 175 20.65 10.39 14.58
CA SER A 175 21.99 9.81 14.56
C SER A 175 22.99 10.74 15.27
N THR A 176 24.15 11.01 14.66
CA THR A 176 25.24 11.78 15.29
C THR A 176 25.11 13.30 15.15
N VAL A 177 24.62 13.81 14.02
CA VAL A 177 24.65 15.27 13.70
C VAL A 177 23.32 15.82 13.20
N GLY A 178 22.28 14.99 13.08
CA GLY A 178 20.97 15.41 12.59
C GLY A 178 20.34 16.45 13.52
N LYS A 179 19.65 17.43 12.93
CA LYS A 179 18.89 18.45 13.66
C LYS A 179 17.73 18.96 12.82
N VAL A 180 16.69 19.45 13.49
CA VAL A 180 15.68 20.33 12.90
C VAL A 180 15.91 21.76 13.38
N THR A 181 15.64 22.76 12.54
CA THR A 181 15.67 24.18 12.94
C THR A 181 14.33 24.67 13.47
N GLY A 182 13.26 23.92 13.23
CA GLY A 182 11.91 24.14 13.77
C GLY A 182 11.50 23.04 14.73
N LEU A 183 10.29 22.52 14.57
CA LEU A 183 9.72 21.46 15.41
C LEU A 183 10.05 20.06 14.85
N ALA A 184 10.42 19.12 15.71
CA ALA A 184 10.46 17.69 15.40
C ALA A 184 9.36 16.97 16.19
N GLY A 185 8.35 16.46 15.48
CA GLY A 185 7.30 15.62 16.05
C GLY A 185 7.43 14.20 15.54
N VAL A 186 7.49 13.22 16.45
CA VAL A 186 7.54 11.80 16.09
C VAL A 186 6.16 11.30 15.62
N ILE A 187 5.10 11.80 16.25
CA ILE A 187 3.71 11.65 15.82
C ILE A 187 3.08 13.03 15.95
N CYS A 188 2.47 13.51 14.87
CA CYS A 188 1.70 14.75 14.86
C CYS A 188 0.25 14.40 14.53
N ALA A 189 -0.69 14.97 15.29
CA ALA A 189 -2.09 14.90 14.95
C ALA A 189 -2.61 16.32 14.71
N GLU A 190 -3.29 16.51 13.59
CA GLU A 190 -3.85 17.78 13.17
C GLU A 190 -5.33 17.61 12.86
N LEU A 191 -6.16 18.55 13.32
CA LEU A 191 -7.58 18.60 13.03
C LEU A 191 -7.95 20.01 12.56
N THR A 192 -8.36 20.10 11.30
CA THR A 192 -8.91 21.32 10.72
C THR A 192 -10.43 21.27 10.78
N MET A 193 -11.04 22.22 11.51
CA MET A 193 -12.48 22.30 11.66
C MET A 193 -13.16 22.84 10.40
N ALA A 194 -14.44 22.48 10.20
CA ALA A 194 -15.23 23.01 9.11
C ALA A 194 -15.42 24.53 9.23
N GLY A 195 -15.33 25.24 8.09
CA GLY A 195 -15.71 26.64 7.99
C GLY A 195 -17.23 26.80 8.01
N GLY A 196 -17.84 26.81 9.19
CA GLY A 196 -19.30 26.91 9.36
C GLY A 196 -19.76 26.51 10.77
N ALA A 197 -21.07 26.51 11.00
CA ALA A 197 -21.64 26.08 12.28
C ALA A 197 -21.51 24.55 12.44
N VAL A 198 -20.80 24.13 13.49
CA VAL A 198 -20.71 22.73 13.91
C VAL A 198 -21.73 22.51 15.03
N SER A 199 -22.76 21.69 14.78
CA SER A 199 -23.92 21.59 15.68
C SER A 199 -23.92 20.39 16.63
N GLN A 200 -23.05 19.40 16.43
CA GLN A 200 -23.01 18.13 17.18
C GLN A 200 -21.59 17.53 17.19
N GLY A 201 -21.35 16.54 18.05
CA GLY A 201 -20.11 15.75 18.07
C GLY A 201 -19.06 16.21 19.09
N THR A 202 -18.05 15.36 19.30
CA THR A 202 -16.83 15.68 20.04
C THR A 202 -15.66 15.62 19.07
N TYR A 203 -14.77 16.62 19.13
CA TYR A 203 -13.67 16.79 18.19
C TYR A 203 -12.36 16.80 18.97
N ALA A 204 -11.44 15.92 18.60
CA ALA A 204 -10.12 15.83 19.21
C ALA A 204 -9.08 15.46 18.15
N THR A 205 -7.85 15.96 18.31
CA THR A 205 -6.70 15.52 17.51
C THR A 205 -6.19 14.16 17.98
N PHE A 206 -6.32 13.86 19.27
CA PHE A 206 -5.92 12.58 19.85
C PHE A 206 -6.98 12.09 20.84
N GLU A 207 -7.36 10.81 20.73
CA GLU A 207 -8.23 10.10 21.65
C GLU A 207 -7.52 8.83 22.12
N ALA A 208 -7.48 8.63 23.43
CA ALA A 208 -6.94 7.42 24.05
C ALA A 208 -7.94 6.90 25.07
N GLU A 209 -8.37 5.66 24.88
CA GLU A 209 -9.34 4.98 25.72
C GLU A 209 -8.77 3.65 26.21
N ILE A 210 -9.11 3.28 27.45
CA ILE A 210 -8.87 1.95 27.99
C ILE A 210 -10.23 1.37 28.39
N ASN A 211 -10.64 0.30 27.71
CA ASN A 211 -11.79 -0.49 28.13
C ASN A 211 -11.39 -1.42 29.28
N LEU A 212 -12.00 -1.24 30.44
CA LEU A 212 -11.84 -2.12 31.60
C LEU A 212 -13.06 -3.06 31.68
N PRO A 213 -12.95 -4.31 31.19
CA PRO A 213 -14.07 -5.24 31.24
C PRO A 213 -14.42 -5.62 32.68
N THR A 214 -15.62 -6.13 32.89
CA THR A 214 -16.11 -6.57 34.22
C THR A 214 -15.25 -7.67 34.86
N SER A 215 -14.41 -8.36 34.09
CA SER A 215 -13.46 -9.37 34.55
C SER A 215 -12.06 -8.82 34.88
N TYR A 216 -11.79 -7.52 34.68
CA TYR A 216 -10.50 -6.92 34.97
C TYR A 216 -10.24 -6.91 36.50
N SER A 217 -9.18 -7.61 36.94
CA SER A 217 -8.86 -7.84 38.36
C SER A 217 -7.41 -7.51 38.74
N SER A 218 -6.69 -6.75 37.89
CA SER A 218 -5.28 -6.45 38.10
C SER A 218 -5.02 -5.41 39.20
N SER A 219 -3.89 -5.54 39.90
CA SER A 219 -3.38 -4.58 40.89
C SER A 219 -2.22 -3.72 40.36
N VAL A 220 -1.99 -3.69 39.05
CA VAL A 220 -0.88 -2.92 38.44
C VAL A 220 -1.35 -1.57 37.88
N PRO A 221 -0.46 -0.56 37.78
CA PRO A 221 -0.82 0.75 37.26
C PRO A 221 -1.31 0.70 35.80
N ILE A 222 -2.40 1.43 35.52
CA ILE A 222 -2.93 1.69 34.19
C ILE A 222 -2.97 3.20 33.94
N SER A 223 -2.68 3.62 32.72
CA SER A 223 -2.58 5.04 32.37
C SER A 223 -3.03 5.27 30.93
N VAL A 224 -3.95 6.21 30.72
CA VAL A 224 -4.35 6.67 29.39
C VAL A 224 -3.24 7.44 28.67
N LEU A 225 -2.35 8.08 29.45
CA LEU A 225 -1.16 8.77 28.96
C LEU A 225 -0.01 8.50 29.94
N ARG A 226 1.11 8.00 29.44
CA ARG A 226 2.35 7.82 30.20
C ARG A 226 3.47 8.57 29.50
N ILE A 227 4.16 9.43 30.24
CA ILE A 227 5.29 10.19 29.74
C ILE A 227 6.51 9.83 30.61
N GLY A 228 7.66 9.58 29.99
CA GLY A 228 8.88 9.23 30.70
C GLY A 228 10.13 9.52 29.87
N THR A 229 11.24 9.81 30.54
CA THR A 229 12.55 10.08 29.93
C THR A 229 13.53 8.95 30.26
N TRP A 230 14.37 8.56 29.30
CA TRP A 230 15.37 7.50 29.47
C TRP A 230 16.63 7.80 28.63
N GLY A 231 17.78 7.34 29.11
CA GLY A 231 19.09 7.55 28.44
C GLY A 231 20.16 8.10 29.38
N ALA A 232 21.40 8.17 28.88
CA ALA A 232 22.58 8.56 29.66
C ALA A 232 22.56 10.02 30.15
N VAL A 233 21.83 10.91 29.47
CA VAL A 233 21.79 12.35 29.75
C VAL A 233 20.37 12.82 30.12
N LYS A 234 19.54 11.94 30.69
CA LYS A 234 18.14 12.24 31.02
C LYS A 234 17.96 13.44 31.95
N THR A 235 18.98 13.79 32.75
CA THR A 235 19.00 14.96 33.64
C THR A 235 18.92 16.28 32.90
N SER A 236 19.22 16.33 31.59
CA SER A 236 19.01 17.55 30.79
C SER A 236 17.53 17.92 30.68
N PHE A 237 16.62 16.97 30.86
CA PHE A 237 15.18 17.26 30.93
C PHE A 237 14.83 18.11 32.17
N ASP A 238 15.61 18.02 33.25
CA ASP A 238 15.38 18.83 34.44
C ASP A 238 15.63 20.32 34.18
N THR A 239 16.51 20.64 33.21
CA THR A 239 16.83 22.03 32.84
C THR A 239 15.97 22.56 31.69
N TYR A 240 15.69 21.73 30.68
CA TYR A 240 15.11 22.18 29.41
C TYR A 240 13.80 21.47 29.03
N GLY A 241 13.36 20.51 29.83
CA GLY A 241 12.19 19.68 29.53
C GLY A 241 10.89 20.33 29.97
N TYR A 242 9.90 20.27 29.10
CA TYR A 242 8.51 20.54 29.45
C TYR A 242 7.69 19.26 29.31
N LEU A 243 6.81 18.98 30.27
CA LEU A 243 5.86 17.88 30.15
C LEU A 243 4.76 18.18 29.14
N LEU A 244 4.30 19.43 29.15
CA LEU A 244 3.33 20.01 28.22
C LEU A 244 3.86 21.38 27.84
N ASP A 245 4.14 21.59 26.56
CA ASP A 245 4.46 22.90 25.98
C ASP A 245 3.23 23.36 25.20
N ILE A 246 2.59 24.43 25.66
CA ILE A 246 1.30 24.89 25.15
C ILE A 246 1.50 26.28 24.56
N ASP A 247 1.51 26.35 23.23
CA ASP A 247 1.70 27.56 22.46
C ASP A 247 0.41 28.00 21.74
N GLY A 248 0.20 29.31 21.62
CA GLY A 248 -0.89 29.90 20.82
C GLY A 248 -2.14 30.46 21.54
N PRO A 249 -2.55 30.06 22.77
CA PRO A 249 -3.69 30.71 23.43
C PRO A 249 -3.46 32.21 23.69
N ALA A 250 -4.42 33.06 23.31
CA ALA A 250 -4.37 34.48 23.62
C ALA A 250 -4.43 34.73 25.14
N VAL A 251 -3.42 35.43 25.66
CA VAL A 251 -3.30 35.82 27.08
C VAL A 251 -4.54 36.62 27.51
N GLY A 252 -5.12 36.26 28.66
CA GLY A 252 -6.24 37.01 29.26
C GLY A 252 -7.64 36.67 28.71
N SER A 253 -7.78 35.73 27.78
CA SER A 253 -9.10 35.33 27.26
C SER A 253 -9.94 34.49 28.24
N GLY A 254 -9.33 33.92 29.29
CA GLY A 254 -10.01 33.11 30.30
C GLY A 254 -10.66 31.82 29.76
N LYS A 255 -10.23 31.34 28.58
CA LYS A 255 -10.85 30.18 27.91
C LYS A 255 -10.12 28.88 28.19
N PHE A 256 -8.78 28.90 28.05
CA PHE A 256 -7.92 27.72 28.17
C PHE A 256 -7.15 27.70 29.51
N PHE A 257 -6.56 28.84 29.91
CA PHE A 257 -6.12 29.12 31.27
C PHE A 257 -6.97 30.26 31.85
N GLN A 258 -7.62 30.02 33.00
CA GLN A 258 -8.41 31.05 33.69
C GLN A 258 -7.59 31.76 34.75
N VAL A 259 -7.75 33.09 34.80
CA VAL A 259 -7.23 33.92 35.90
C VAL A 259 -8.15 33.70 37.09
N ASN A 260 -7.61 33.27 38.22
CA ASN A 260 -8.41 33.06 39.41
C ASN A 260 -8.71 34.41 40.09
N THR A 261 -9.97 34.64 40.47
CA THR A 261 -10.37 35.80 41.29
C THR A 261 -10.19 35.58 42.79
N ALA A 262 -9.60 34.46 43.24
CA ALA A 262 -9.32 34.15 44.64
C ALA A 262 -7.85 33.77 44.93
N ALA A 263 -7.05 34.80 45.25
CA ALA A 263 -6.05 34.87 46.33
C ALA A 263 -4.93 33.80 46.54
N ALA A 264 -4.41 33.10 45.51
CA ALA A 264 -3.02 32.57 45.56
C ALA A 264 -2.44 32.01 44.23
N ALA A 265 -3.23 31.80 43.18
CA ALA A 265 -2.76 31.19 41.94
C ALA A 265 -3.18 32.04 40.73
N THR A 266 -2.23 32.37 39.84
CA THR A 266 -2.46 33.28 38.71
C THR A 266 -3.13 32.59 37.52
N HIS A 267 -3.00 31.27 37.37
CA HIS A 267 -3.51 30.48 36.24
C HIS A 267 -4.01 29.10 36.69
N ALA A 268 -4.92 28.48 35.94
CA ALA A 268 -5.35 27.10 36.18
C ALA A 268 -5.63 26.35 34.88
N LEU A 269 -5.19 25.09 34.80
CA LEU A 269 -5.52 24.16 33.71
C LEU A 269 -6.95 23.65 33.91
N ARG A 270 -7.83 23.91 32.94
CA ARG A 270 -9.23 23.47 32.97
C ARG A 270 -9.35 22.01 32.49
N VAL A 271 -9.96 21.15 33.29
CA VAL A 271 -10.17 19.71 33.04
C VAL A 271 -11.66 19.41 33.05
N ARG A 272 -12.19 18.62 32.11
CA ARG A 272 -13.62 18.24 32.10
C ARG A 272 -13.81 16.82 32.63
N ILE A 273 -14.71 16.64 33.60
CA ILE A 273 -15.07 15.33 34.19
C ILE A 273 -16.59 15.22 34.27
N GLY A 274 -17.18 14.17 33.66
CA GLY A 274 -18.63 13.95 33.70
C GLY A 274 -19.46 15.12 33.16
N GLY A 275 -18.94 15.84 32.15
CA GLY A 275 -19.60 17.03 31.59
C GLY A 275 -19.30 18.34 32.34
N VAL A 276 -18.78 18.28 33.56
CA VAL A 276 -18.49 19.42 34.46
C VAL A 276 -17.02 19.85 34.34
N ALA A 277 -16.73 21.15 34.47
CA ALA A 277 -15.37 21.66 34.46
C ALA A 277 -14.77 21.70 35.88
N TYR A 278 -13.54 21.21 35.99
CA TYR A 278 -12.65 21.24 37.14
C TYR A 278 -11.37 22.00 36.75
N TYR A 279 -10.55 22.35 37.75
CA TYR A 279 -9.38 23.18 37.54
C TYR A 279 -8.20 22.65 38.36
N VAL A 280 -7.06 22.46 37.70
CA VAL A 280 -5.77 22.20 38.34
C VAL A 280 -5.06 23.55 38.46
N MET A 281 -4.93 24.03 39.69
CA MET A 281 -4.33 25.33 39.96
C MET A 281 -2.83 25.29 39.64
N LEU A 282 -2.37 26.28 38.88
CA LEU A 282 -0.95 26.50 38.59
C LEU A 282 -0.47 27.66 39.46
N THR A 283 0.59 27.43 40.23
CA THR A 283 1.31 28.51 40.91
C THR A 283 2.52 28.90 40.08
N ASP A 284 2.73 30.19 39.89
CA ASP A 284 3.96 30.75 39.31
C ASP A 284 5.00 31.11 40.40
N THR A 285 4.62 31.00 41.68
CA THR A 285 5.51 31.23 42.82
C THR A 285 6.11 29.91 43.25
N GLY A 286 7.24 29.56 42.64
CA GLY A 286 8.18 28.64 43.26
C GLY A 286 8.69 29.24 44.58
N ALA A 287 8.72 28.41 45.62
CA ALA A 287 9.65 28.62 46.74
C ALA A 287 11.10 28.42 46.25
#